data_AF-A0A3A5KUL7-F1
#
_entry.id   AF-A0A3A5KUL7-F1
#
_cell.length_a   1.000
_cell.length_b   1.000
_cell.length_c   1.000
_cell.angle_alpha   90.00
_cell.angle_beta   90.00
_cell.angle_gamma   90.00
#
_symmetry.space_group_name_H-M   'P 1'
#
loop_
_entity.id
_entity.type
_entity.pdbx_description
1 polymer ?
#
loop_
_entity_poly.entity_id
_entity_poly.type
_entity_poly.pdbx_seq_one_letter_code
_entity_poly.pdbx_strand_id
1 'polypeptide(L)' 'MVDKKLELITLTERQKKAQRNRSAAIGLALAVLVVIFYVATIVKFGHPGGASM' A
#
# COMPACT_ATOMS: atom_id res chain seq x y z
N MET A 1 2.49 -9.96 -42.35
CA MET A 1 2.40 -10.02 -40.88
C MET A 1 2.74 -8.63 -40.37
N VAL A 2 1.82 -7.97 -39.67
CA VAL A 2 1.99 -6.57 -39.24
C VAL A 2 2.92 -6.54 -38.04
N ASP A 3 4.18 -6.15 -38.26
CA ASP A 3 5.11 -5.75 -37.22
C ASP A 3 4.65 -4.42 -36.59
N LYS A 4 3.54 -4.47 -35.83
CA LYS A 4 3.18 -3.43 -34.87
C LYS A 4 4.17 -3.55 -33.72
N LYS A 5 5.41 -3.11 -33.96
CA LYS A 5 6.36 -2.74 -32.92
C LYS A 5 5.62 -1.69 -32.11
N LEU A 6 5.06 -2.11 -30.98
CA LEU A 6 4.43 -1.22 -30.03
C LEU A 6 5.48 -0.13 -29.76
N GLU A 7 5.29 1.07 -30.32
CA GLU A 7 5.91 2.28 -29.82
C GLU A 7 5.36 2.44 -28.41
N LEU A 8 5.95 1.69 -27.48
CA LEU A 8 5.76 1.88 -26.06
C LEU A 8 6.26 3.30 -25.85
N ILE A 9 5.33 4.26 -25.80
CA ILE A 9 5.60 5.64 -25.38
C ILE A 9 6.23 5.49 -24.01
N THR A 10 7.56 5.49 -23.98
CA THR A 10 8.29 5.27 -22.74
C THR A 10 7.99 6.51 -21.94
N LEU A 11 7.21 6.36 -20.87
CA LEU A 11 6.92 7.47 -19.96
C LEU A 11 8.26 8.05 -19.54
N THR A 12 8.54 9.30 -19.96
CA THR A 12 9.76 10.01 -19.59
C THR A 12 9.91 9.95 -18.07
N GLU A 13 11.13 9.89 -17.52
CA GLU A 13 11.41 9.77 -16.07
C GLU A 13 10.47 10.61 -15.18
N ARG A 14 10.11 11.82 -15.66
CA ARG A 14 9.15 12.74 -15.03
C ARG A 14 7.72 12.18 -14.89
N GLN A 15 7.20 11.49 -15.89
CA GLN A 15 5.85 10.90 -15.87
C GLN A 15 5.79 9.66 -14.97
N LYS A 16 6.86 8.85 -14.96
CA LYS A 16 6.99 7.67 -14.09
C LYS A 16 7.00 8.05 -12.60
N LYS A 17 7.65 9.18 -12.26
CA LYS A 17 7.68 9.72 -10.89
C LYS A 17 6.28 10.14 -10.39
N ALA A 18 5.46 10.75 -11.25
CA ALA A 18 4.10 11.16 -10.90
C ALA A 18 3.17 9.95 -10.64
N GLN A 19 3.32 8.88 -11.42
CA GLN A 19 2.55 7.65 -11.23
C GLN A 19 2.90 6.95 -9.92
N ARG A 20 4.21 6.88 -9.58
CA ARG A 20 4.68 6.24 -8.35
C ARG A 20 4.16 6.93 -7.08
N ASN A 21 3.95 8.24 -7.14
CA ASN A 21 3.46 9.01 -5.99
C ASN A 21 2.01 8.66 -5.62
N ARG A 22 1.17 8.35 -6.61
CA ARG A 22 -0.24 7.96 -6.37
C ARG A 22 -0.32 6.56 -5.77
N SER A 23 0.46 5.61 -6.28
CA SER A 23 0.52 4.26 -5.74
C SER A 23 1.13 4.21 -4.33
N ALA A 24 2.10 5.10 -4.04
CA ALA A 24 2.71 5.20 -2.72
C ALA A 24 1.72 5.65 -1.63
N ALA A 25 0.82 6.60 -1.95
CA ALA A 25 -0.19 7.07 -1.01
C ALA A 25 -1.16 5.96 -0.58
N ILE A 26 -1.61 5.13 -1.54
CA ILE A 26 -2.50 4.00 -1.25
C ILE A 26 -1.78 2.95 -0.41
N GLY A 27 -0.53 2.62 -0.75
CA GLY A 27 0.28 1.68 0.04
C GLY A 27 0.51 2.17 1.47
N LEU A 28 0.76 3.47 1.66
CA LEU A 28 0.94 4.06 2.98
C LEU A 28 -0.36 4.02 3.81
N ALA A 29 -1.50 4.34 3.20
CA ALA A 29 -2.80 4.29 3.86
C ALA A 29 -3.15 2.86 4.33
N LEU A 30 -2.91 1.86 3.49
CA LEU A 30 -3.13 0.45 3.85
C LEU A 30 -2.20 0.00 4.97
N ALA A 31 -0.92 0.40 4.95
CA ALA A 31 0.03 0.05 6.00
C ALA A 31 -0.39 0.64 7.35
N VAL A 32 -0.81 1.91 7.38
CA VAL A 32 -1.31 2.57 8.62
C VAL A 32 -2.53 1.85 9.16
N LEU A 33 -3.49 1.47 8.30
CA LEU A 33 -4.68 0.71 8.70
C LEU A 33 -4.31 -0.61 9.38
N VAL A 34 -3.38 -1.38 8.80
CA VAL A 34 -2.91 -2.66 9.36
C VAL A 34 -2.23 -2.46 10.71
N VAL A 35 -1.39 -1.44 10.85
CA VAL A 35 -0.70 -1.15 12.12
C VAL A 35 -1.70 -0.84 13.23
N ILE A 36 -2.73 -0.03 12.96
CA ILE A 36 -3.79 0.28 13.94
C ILE A 36 -4.49 -1.00 14.40
N PHE A 37 -4.90 -1.86 13.47
CA PHE A 37 -5.56 -3.12 13.80
C PHE A 37 -4.65 -4.06 14.61
N TYR A 38 -3.37 -4.14 14.25
CA TYR A 38 -2.39 -4.98 14.94
C TYR A 38 -2.16 -4.51 16.38
N VAL A 39 -1.96 -3.20 16.57
CA VAL A 39 -1.80 -2.61 17.91
C VAL A 39 -3.07 -2.79 18.72
N ALA A 40 -4.24 -2.54 18.15
CA ALA A 40 -5.53 -2.76 18.81
C ALA A 40 -5.70 -4.24 19.21
N THR A 41 -5.27 -5.17 18.37
CA THR A 41 -5.30 -6.61 18.66
C THR A 41 -4.37 -6.93 19.84
N ILE A 42 -3.16 -6.40 19.88
CA ILE A 42 -2.24 -6.63 21.02
C ILE A 42 -2.78 -5.98 22.30
N VAL A 43 -3.33 -4.77 22.24
CA VAL A 43 -3.90 -4.10 23.42
C VAL A 43 -5.13 -4.86 23.93
N LYS A 44 -5.95 -5.41 23.03
CA LYS A 44 -7.20 -6.10 23.40
C LYS A 44 -7.00 -7.57 23.80
N PHE A 45 -6.10 -8.28 23.12
CA PHE A 45 -5.85 -9.72 23.30
C PHE A 45 -4.52 -10.04 24.00
N GLY A 46 -3.51 -9.19 23.81
CA GLY A 46 -2.20 -9.31 24.48
C GLY A 46 -2.16 -8.67 25.87
N HIS A 47 -3.18 -7.88 26.25
CA HIS A 47 -3.40 -7.51 27.63
C HIS A 47 -4.21 -8.63 28.31
N PRO A 48 -3.65 -9.42 29.24
CA PRO A 48 -4.38 -10.47 29.96
C PRO A 48 -5.47 -9.93 30.90
N GLY A 49 -5.91 -8.67 30.75
CA GLY A 49 -6.97 -8.03 31.54
C GLY A 49 -8.34 -8.02 30.86
N GLY A 50 -8.50 -8.69 29.70
CA GLY A 50 -9.78 -8.83 29.00
C GLY A 50 -10.48 -10.19 29.16
N ALA A 51 -9.82 -11.17 29.78
CA ALA A 51 -10.35 -12.52 30.04
C ALA A 51 -10.65 -12.74 31.53
N SER A 52 -11.07 -11.69 32.22
CA SER A 52 -11.60 -11.75 33.58
C SER A 52 -12.92 -10.98 33.64
N MET A 53 -13.92 -11.50 32.92
CA MET A 53 -15.34 -11.41 33.26
C MET A 53 -16.14 -12.37 32.39
#